data_AF-A0A0V0QXN2-F1
#
_entry.id   AF-A0A0V0QXN2-F1
#
_cell.length_a   1.000
_cell.length_b   1.000
_cell.length_c   1.000
_cell.angle_alpha   90.00
_cell.angle_beta   90.00
_cell.angle_gamma   90.00
#
_symmetry.space_group_name_H-M   'P 1'
#
loop_
_entity.id
_entity.type
_entity.pdbx_description
1 polymer ?
#
loop_
_entity_poly.entity_id
_entity_poly.type
_entity_poly.pdbx_seq_one_letter_code
_entity_poly.pdbx_strand_id
1 'polypeptide(L)'
;MTMSSRFLKNYDCSMDLEQIEEEENENAQIAEPIFVNLNNDKFKQSDTPQLYFKCMEKYPKVIRYFIAGILGNIVLYLLDRFFLEFNPFDWQKETVAWTLSNIFHTPAQYILFEKLTFGEKENKIKGILGVYMSYSVGTVVGIIMNYILINQFSMNNDHAWLITLILTAFVNFVMVSYFMKNPYDHAIRETEKQQNQLQTLQNANEVQDGQKSNSSQLENQQQQNLDIETGIVVENLSKEQQKQKQFQFKYPFPSQVQRQQQKRLYYAKIWRTASTESDQ
;
A
#
# COMPACT_ATOMS: atom_id res chain seq x y z
N MET A 1 16.42 20.94 -24.71
CA MET A 1 15.67 19.87 -24.01
C MET A 1 15.01 20.51 -22.79
N THR A 2 13.84 21.14 -22.98
CA THR A 2 13.13 21.88 -21.93
C THR A 2 12.25 20.91 -21.15
N MET A 3 12.72 20.43 -20.00
CA MET A 3 11.86 19.72 -19.05
C MET A 3 10.73 20.65 -18.62
N SER A 4 9.50 20.17 -18.80
CA SER A 4 8.24 20.89 -18.63
C SER A 4 8.06 21.36 -17.17
N SER A 5 7.85 22.67 -17.01
CA SER A 5 7.49 23.32 -15.73
C SER A 5 6.17 22.82 -15.12
N ARG A 6 5.42 21.97 -15.83
CA ARG A 6 4.23 21.28 -15.28
C ARG A 6 4.58 20.18 -14.29
N PHE A 7 5.80 19.64 -14.27
CA PHE A 7 6.16 18.66 -13.25
C PHE A 7 6.26 19.32 -11.87
N LEU A 8 6.89 20.50 -11.76
CA LEU A 8 7.18 21.10 -10.46
C LEU A 8 5.97 21.68 -9.70
N LYS A 9 4.88 22.04 -10.39
CA LYS A 9 3.73 22.69 -9.75
C LYS A 9 2.86 21.79 -8.86
N ASN A 10 3.05 20.48 -8.92
CA ASN A 10 2.27 19.54 -8.12
C ASN A 10 2.99 19.08 -6.85
N TYR A 11 4.20 19.54 -6.53
CA TYR A 11 4.99 18.98 -5.41
C TYR A 11 4.94 19.78 -4.11
N ASP A 12 3.96 20.67 -3.95
CA ASP A 12 3.82 21.41 -2.69
C ASP A 12 3.25 20.50 -1.59
N CYS A 13 4.14 19.90 -0.80
CA CYS A 13 3.80 19.25 0.46
C CYS A 13 3.62 20.28 1.60
N SER A 14 3.87 21.58 1.33
CA SER A 14 3.80 22.64 2.32
C SER A 14 2.36 23.10 2.61
N MET A 15 1.44 23.03 1.64
CA MET A 15 0.04 23.47 1.84
C MET A 15 -0.78 22.58 2.78
N ASP A 16 -0.50 21.28 2.84
CA ASP A 16 -1.31 20.37 3.67
C ASP A 16 -0.98 20.51 5.17
N LEU A 17 0.20 21.03 5.53
CA LEU A 17 0.58 21.21 6.93
C LEU A 17 -0.20 22.34 7.60
N GLU A 18 -0.42 23.45 6.90
CA GLU A 18 -1.23 24.57 7.41
C GLU A 18 -2.71 24.20 7.52
N GLN A 19 -3.26 23.43 6.57
CA GLN A 19 -4.66 22.97 6.65
C GLN A 19 -4.92 21.99 7.80
N ILE A 20 -3.93 21.13 8.11
CA ILE A 20 -4.03 20.22 9.26
C ILE A 20 -3.98 21.01 10.58
N GLU A 21 -3.14 22.05 10.68
CA GLU A 21 -3.11 22.92 11.88
C GLU A 21 -4.38 23.78 12.03
N GLU A 22 -5.03 24.18 10.92
CA GLU A 22 -6.33 24.88 10.96
C GLU A 22 -7.49 23.95 11.36
N GLU A 23 -7.60 22.73 10.81
CA GLU A 23 -8.65 21.77 11.20
C GLU A 23 -8.50 21.27 12.64
N GLU A 24 -7.27 21.15 13.16
CA GLU A 24 -7.04 20.76 14.56
C GLU A 24 -7.42 21.89 15.53
N ASN A 25 -7.23 23.15 15.15
CA ASN A 25 -7.65 24.32 15.94
C ASN A 25 -9.17 24.57 15.93
N GLU A 26 -9.86 24.37 14.80
CA GLU A 26 -11.33 24.54 14.74
C GLU A 26 -12.05 23.46 15.58
N ASN A 27 -11.54 22.23 15.60
CA ASN A 27 -12.13 21.15 16.41
C ASN A 27 -11.83 21.28 17.91
N ALA A 28 -10.77 22.02 18.29
CA ALA A 28 -10.44 22.27 19.70
C ALA A 28 -11.39 23.28 20.39
N GLN A 29 -12.14 24.11 19.64
CA GLN A 29 -13.03 25.13 20.21
C GLN A 29 -14.46 24.65 20.52
N ILE A 30 -14.87 23.46 20.09
CA ILE A 30 -16.27 22.98 20.23
C ILE A 30 -16.43 21.88 21.29
N ALA A 31 -15.34 21.33 21.82
CA ALA A 31 -15.41 20.29 22.84
C ALA A 31 -15.48 20.87 24.26
N GLU A 32 -16.68 20.90 24.86
CA GLU A 32 -16.82 21.01 26.32
C GLU A 32 -15.99 19.93 27.03
N PRO A 33 -15.43 20.20 28.22
CA PRO A 33 -14.58 19.27 28.95
C PRO A 33 -15.40 18.10 29.50
N ILE A 34 -15.67 17.10 28.66
CA ILE A 34 -16.05 15.78 29.13
C ILE A 34 -14.78 15.17 29.72
N PHE A 35 -14.68 15.18 31.06
CA PHE A 35 -13.67 14.45 31.81
C PHE A 35 -13.86 12.94 31.60
N VAL A 36 -13.47 12.43 30.44
CA VAL A 36 -13.27 11.01 30.22
C VAL A 36 -12.00 10.65 30.95
N ASN A 37 -12.16 9.85 32.00
CA ASN A 37 -11.07 9.24 32.75
C ASN A 37 -10.28 8.29 31.81
N LEU A 38 -9.34 8.86 31.07
CA LEU A 38 -8.41 8.16 30.18
C LEU A 38 -7.26 7.57 31.02
N ASN A 39 -7.58 6.56 31.84
CA ASN A 39 -6.60 5.60 32.35
C ASN A 39 -6.13 4.62 31.25
N ASN A 40 -5.99 5.11 30.02
CA ASN A 40 -5.46 4.36 28.89
C ASN A 40 -4.04 4.85 28.61
N ASP A 41 -3.05 4.15 29.17
CA ASP A 41 -1.62 4.23 28.86
C ASP A 41 -1.28 3.88 27.38
N LYS A 42 -2.22 4.05 26.44
CA LYS A 42 -2.08 3.71 25.02
C LYS A 42 -1.82 4.91 24.12
N PHE A 43 -1.83 6.13 24.63
CA PHE A 43 -1.61 7.32 23.81
C PHE A 43 -0.44 8.16 24.33
N LYS A 44 0.75 7.80 23.86
CA LYS A 44 1.83 8.75 23.56
C LYS A 44 2.89 8.09 22.66
N GLN A 45 2.44 7.27 21.70
CA GLN A 45 3.29 6.94 20.56
C GLN A 45 3.20 8.12 19.60
N SER A 46 3.99 9.16 19.89
CA SER A 46 4.20 10.37 19.09
C SER A 46 4.03 10.10 17.59
N ASP A 47 2.96 10.61 16.98
CA ASP A 47 2.60 10.45 15.56
C ASP A 47 3.53 11.19 14.58
N THR A 48 4.54 11.90 15.09
CA THR A 48 5.50 12.67 14.28
C THR A 48 6.28 11.88 13.22
N PRO A 49 6.66 10.60 13.37
CA PRO A 49 7.35 9.91 12.29
C PRO A 49 6.41 9.56 11.13
N GLN A 50 5.08 9.60 11.27
CA GLN A 50 4.17 9.24 10.17
C GLN A 50 4.03 10.37 9.13
N LEU A 51 4.20 11.63 9.53
CA LEU A 51 3.97 12.75 8.63
C LEU A 51 4.99 12.81 7.47
N TYR A 52 6.26 12.53 7.75
CA TYR A 52 7.33 12.48 6.75
C TYR A 52 7.11 11.41 5.68
N PHE A 53 6.41 10.32 6.02
CA PHE A 53 6.13 9.23 5.10
C PHE A 53 5.14 9.64 4.02
N LYS A 54 4.12 10.41 4.40
CA LYS A 54 3.05 10.83 3.50
C LYS A 54 3.61 11.64 2.32
N CYS A 55 4.60 12.51 2.57
CA CYS A 55 5.27 13.25 1.51
C CYS A 55 6.15 12.38 0.61
N MET A 56 6.84 11.37 1.18
CA MET A 56 7.70 10.47 0.41
C MET A 56 6.90 9.48 -0.44
N GLU A 57 5.68 9.14 -0.04
CA GLU A 57 4.82 8.18 -0.75
C GLU A 57 4.49 8.61 -2.18
N LYS A 58 4.48 9.93 -2.44
CA LYS A 58 4.30 10.53 -3.76
C LYS A 58 5.37 10.14 -4.77
N TYR A 59 6.57 9.78 -4.31
CA TYR A 59 7.68 9.42 -5.20
C TYR A 59 7.58 7.95 -5.63
N PRO A 60 7.94 7.63 -6.89
CA PRO A 60 8.10 6.26 -7.34
C PRO A 60 8.99 5.46 -6.41
N LYS A 61 8.61 4.20 -6.16
CA LYS A 61 9.32 3.29 -5.25
C LYS A 61 10.81 3.15 -5.57
N VAL A 62 11.17 3.18 -6.86
CA VAL A 62 12.56 3.14 -7.32
C VAL A 62 13.35 4.35 -6.83
N ILE A 63 12.78 5.56 -6.89
CA ILE A 63 13.45 6.79 -6.43
C ILE A 63 13.66 6.73 -4.92
N ARG A 64 12.62 6.33 -4.17
CA ARG A 64 12.71 6.13 -2.71
C ARG A 64 13.80 5.13 -2.33
N TYR A 65 13.90 4.03 -3.08
CA TYR A 65 14.94 3.03 -2.90
C TYR A 65 16.35 3.62 -3.10
N PHE A 66 16.55 4.42 -4.16
CA PHE A 66 17.84 5.07 -4.39
C PHE A 66 18.19 6.09 -3.30
N ILE A 67 17.22 6.89 -2.83
CA ILE A 67 17.44 7.83 -1.72
C ILE A 67 17.85 7.06 -0.45
N ALA A 68 17.12 6.00 -0.10
CA ALA A 68 17.47 5.13 1.02
C ALA A 68 18.85 4.48 0.85
N GLY A 69 19.22 4.09 -0.39
CA GLY A 69 20.54 3.57 -0.72
C GLY A 69 21.66 4.59 -0.53
N ILE A 70 21.45 5.85 -0.94
CA ILE A 70 22.42 6.94 -0.76
C ILE A 70 22.63 7.23 0.72
N LEU A 71 21.55 7.37 1.49
CA LEU A 71 21.62 7.57 2.94
C LEU A 71 22.33 6.39 3.63
N GLY A 72 22.04 5.18 3.19
CA GLY A 72 22.74 3.96 3.58
C GLY A 72 24.24 4.03 3.39
N ASN A 73 24.67 4.37 2.18
CA ASN A 73 26.09 4.47 1.85
C ASN A 73 26.81 5.54 2.68
N ILE A 74 26.13 6.63 3.07
CA ILE A 74 26.69 7.61 4.01
C ILE A 74 26.91 6.95 5.38
N VAL A 75 25.94 6.19 5.90
CA VAL A 75 26.09 5.44 7.15
C VAL A 75 27.21 4.40 7.05
N LEU A 76 27.30 3.66 5.94
CA LEU A 76 28.38 2.70 5.69
C LEU A 76 29.75 3.38 5.72
N TYR A 77 29.89 4.52 5.06
CA TYR A 77 31.14 5.29 5.05
C TYR A 77 31.54 5.76 6.45
N LEU A 78 30.59 6.25 7.25
CA LEU A 78 30.85 6.69 8.62
C LEU A 78 31.26 5.50 9.51
N LEU A 79 30.60 4.35 9.37
CA LEU A 79 30.99 3.12 10.06
C LEU A 79 32.39 2.65 9.64
N ASP A 80 32.72 2.74 8.35
CA ASP A 80 34.04 2.37 7.82
C ASP A 80 35.15 3.24 8.41
N ARG A 81 34.95 4.56 8.46
CA ARG A 81 35.88 5.47 9.12
C ARG A 81 36.01 5.18 10.61
N PHE A 82 34.89 4.91 11.28
CA PHE A 82 34.89 4.56 12.70
C PHE A 82 35.70 3.28 12.95
N PHE A 83 35.41 2.19 12.23
CA PHE A 83 36.15 0.94 12.42
C PHE A 83 37.60 1.07 11.96
N LEU A 84 37.91 1.82 10.91
CA LEU A 84 39.29 2.02 10.48
C LEU A 84 40.12 2.74 11.54
N GLU A 85 39.55 3.69 12.27
CA GLU A 85 40.23 4.39 13.36
C GLU A 85 40.43 3.49 14.58
N PHE A 86 39.36 2.82 15.02
CA PHE A 86 39.33 2.06 16.28
C PHE A 86 39.71 0.58 16.15
N ASN A 87 40.02 0.07 14.96
CA ASN A 87 40.39 -1.33 14.76
C ASN A 87 41.80 -1.62 15.34
N PRO A 88 41.93 -2.54 16.34
CA PRO A 88 43.21 -2.89 16.95
C PRO A 88 44.03 -3.89 16.12
N PHE A 89 43.49 -4.44 15.03
CA PHE A 89 44.16 -5.41 14.18
C PHE A 89 44.91 -4.71 13.04
N ASP A 90 46.24 -4.67 13.12
CA ASP A 90 47.09 -4.07 12.09
C ASP A 90 47.16 -4.91 10.80
N TRP A 91 46.94 -6.22 10.90
CA TRP A 91 46.89 -7.08 9.73
C TRP A 91 45.59 -6.85 8.94
N GLN A 92 45.73 -6.39 7.70
CA GLN A 92 44.58 -6.12 6.81
C GLN A 92 43.51 -5.19 7.42
N LYS A 93 43.95 -4.12 8.11
CA LYS A 93 43.09 -3.17 8.82
C LYS A 93 41.89 -2.70 7.99
N GLU A 94 42.12 -2.39 6.72
CA GLU A 94 41.09 -1.94 5.76
C GLU A 94 40.03 -3.02 5.49
N THR A 95 40.45 -4.26 5.20
CA THR A 95 39.52 -5.36 4.94
C THR A 95 38.66 -5.66 6.17
N VAL A 96 39.26 -5.66 7.36
CA VAL A 96 38.55 -5.90 8.62
C VAL A 96 37.56 -4.77 8.91
N ALA A 97 37.98 -3.50 8.77
CA ALA A 97 37.12 -2.34 8.96
C ALA A 97 35.94 -2.36 7.98
N TRP A 98 36.21 -2.60 6.70
CA TRP A 98 35.18 -2.69 5.67
C TRP A 98 34.19 -3.83 5.95
N THR A 99 34.68 -4.99 6.37
CA THR A 99 33.83 -6.16 6.68
C THR A 99 32.92 -5.87 7.87
N LEU A 100 33.46 -5.34 8.97
CA LEU A 100 32.68 -4.96 10.15
C LEU A 100 31.63 -3.91 9.78
N SER A 101 32.02 -2.89 9.01
CA SER A 101 31.11 -1.85 8.52
C SER A 101 29.93 -2.43 7.76
N ASN A 102 30.17 -3.39 6.86
CA ASN A 102 29.09 -4.06 6.12
C ASN A 102 28.13 -4.84 7.02
N ILE A 103 28.65 -5.51 8.06
CA ILE A 103 27.83 -6.23 9.04
C ILE A 103 26.93 -5.25 9.80
N PHE A 104 27.47 -4.16 10.33
CA PHE A 104 26.67 -3.21 11.13
C PHE A 104 25.80 -2.27 10.29
N HIS A 105 26.18 -1.99 9.05
CA HIS A 105 25.40 -1.18 8.12
C HIS A 105 24.10 -1.87 7.71
N THR A 106 24.10 -3.20 7.53
CA THR A 106 22.96 -3.92 6.96
C THR A 106 21.66 -3.75 7.77
N PRO A 107 21.64 -3.84 9.11
CA PRO A 107 20.46 -3.53 9.92
C PRO A 107 19.98 -2.08 9.79
N ALA A 108 20.89 -1.10 9.76
CA ALA A 108 20.54 0.30 9.57
C ALA A 108 19.90 0.52 8.19
N GLN A 109 20.44 -0.14 7.18
CA GLN A 109 19.93 -0.10 5.82
C GLN A 109 18.56 -0.76 5.67
N TYR A 110 18.33 -1.85 6.39
CA TYR A 110 17.01 -2.45 6.50
C TYR A 110 15.98 -1.46 7.06
N ILE A 111 16.32 -0.74 8.14
CA ILE A 111 15.43 0.27 8.72
C ILE A 111 15.15 1.39 7.71
N LEU A 112 16.16 1.88 6.99
CA LEU A 112 15.96 2.88 5.94
C LEU A 112 15.05 2.38 4.82
N PHE A 113 15.17 1.12 4.39
CA PHE A 113 14.29 0.53 3.39
C PHE A 113 12.86 0.33 3.90
N GLU A 114 12.71 -0.17 5.12
CA GLU A 114 11.42 -0.34 5.79
C GLU A 114 10.70 1.02 5.89
N LYS A 115 11.40 2.04 6.38
CA LYS A 115 10.84 3.37 6.60
C LYS A 115 10.65 4.12 5.27
N LEU A 116 11.64 4.22 4.40
CA LEU A 116 11.51 5.09 3.23
C LEU A 116 10.82 4.43 2.03
N THR A 117 10.86 3.10 1.89
CA THR A 117 10.53 2.46 0.59
C THR A 117 9.44 1.39 0.67
N PHE A 118 9.49 0.48 1.63
CA PHE A 118 8.67 -0.75 1.61
C PHE A 118 7.57 -0.81 2.67
N GLY A 119 7.56 0.11 3.63
CA GLY A 119 6.67 0.06 4.79
C GLY A 119 7.12 -0.98 5.82
N GLU A 120 6.45 -0.97 6.97
CA GLU A 120 6.79 -1.84 8.10
C GLU A 120 6.50 -3.32 7.82
N LYS A 121 7.38 -4.18 8.33
CA LYS A 121 7.21 -5.64 8.28
C LYS A 121 6.88 -6.22 9.64
N GLU A 122 5.97 -7.19 9.63
CA GLU A 122 5.65 -7.97 10.84
C GLU A 122 6.87 -8.74 11.37
N ASN A 123 7.63 -9.39 10.49
CA ASN A 123 8.81 -10.16 10.88
C ASN A 123 10.10 -9.43 10.46
N LYS A 124 10.61 -8.61 11.38
CA LYS A 124 11.84 -7.81 11.20
C LYS A 124 13.07 -8.67 10.93
N ILE A 125 13.20 -9.82 11.61
CA ILE A 125 14.34 -10.72 11.45
C ILE A 125 14.40 -11.26 10.02
N LYS A 126 13.27 -11.73 9.49
CA LYS A 126 13.18 -12.21 8.10
C LYS A 126 13.51 -11.09 7.10
N GLY A 127 13.08 -9.87 7.38
CA GLY A 127 13.41 -8.69 6.59
C GLY A 127 14.92 -8.41 6.55
N ILE A 128 15.56 -8.34 7.73
CA ILE A 128 17.00 -8.12 7.86
C ILE A 128 17.79 -9.22 7.14
N LEU A 129 17.45 -10.50 7.37
CA LEU A 129 18.09 -11.62 6.68
C LEU A 129 17.90 -11.54 5.15
N GLY A 130 16.72 -11.11 4.69
CA GLY A 130 16.47 -10.87 3.27
C GLY A 130 17.38 -9.80 2.67
N VAL A 131 17.65 -8.72 3.42
CA VAL A 131 18.59 -7.66 2.99
C VAL A 131 20.04 -8.19 2.96
N TYR A 132 20.47 -8.97 3.97
CA TYR A 132 21.78 -9.64 3.95
C TYR A 132 21.95 -10.55 2.74
N MET A 133 20.94 -11.38 2.45
CA MET A 133 20.96 -12.27 1.29
C MET A 133 21.00 -11.48 -0.02
N SER A 134 20.23 -10.40 -0.11
CA SER A 134 20.21 -9.52 -1.28
C SER A 134 21.59 -8.92 -1.54
N TYR A 135 22.22 -8.32 -0.52
CA TYR A 135 23.55 -7.73 -0.66
C TYR A 135 24.65 -8.76 -0.93
N SER A 136 24.57 -9.94 -0.32
CA SER A 136 25.53 -11.02 -0.60
C SER A 136 25.47 -11.45 -2.06
N VAL A 137 24.26 -11.64 -2.61
CA VAL A 137 24.07 -11.95 -4.03
C VAL A 137 24.54 -10.81 -4.92
N GLY A 138 24.19 -9.56 -4.59
CA GLY A 138 24.64 -8.39 -5.34
C GLY A 138 26.15 -8.24 -5.41
N THR A 139 26.86 -8.56 -4.32
CA THR A 139 28.33 -8.55 -4.26
C THR A 139 28.93 -9.63 -5.14
N VAL A 140 28.43 -10.88 -5.06
CA VAL A 140 28.92 -11.98 -5.91
C VAL A 140 28.70 -11.67 -7.39
N VAL A 141 27.50 -11.21 -7.75
CA VAL A 141 27.18 -10.80 -9.12
C VAL A 141 28.09 -9.65 -9.56
N GLY A 142 28.34 -8.67 -8.68
CA GLY A 142 29.22 -7.56 -8.97
C GLY A 142 30.66 -7.98 -9.26
N ILE A 143 31.22 -8.88 -8.44
CA ILE A 143 32.58 -9.43 -8.63
C ILE A 143 32.68 -10.16 -9.98
N ILE A 144 31.73 -11.05 -10.27
CA ILE A 144 31.70 -11.81 -11.52
C ILE A 144 31.60 -10.87 -12.71
N MET A 145 30.70 -9.88 -12.64
CA MET A 145 30.46 -8.99 -13.77
C MET A 145 31.63 -8.04 -14.02
N ASN A 146 32.24 -7.50 -12.97
CA ASN A 146 33.45 -6.67 -13.10
C ASN A 146 34.59 -7.45 -13.74
N TYR A 147 34.80 -8.71 -13.30
CA TYR A 147 35.79 -9.60 -13.90
C TYR A 147 35.53 -9.84 -15.40
N ILE A 148 34.27 -10.09 -15.78
CA ILE A 148 33.90 -10.29 -17.19
C ILE A 148 34.13 -9.01 -18.01
N LEU A 149 33.71 -7.84 -17.51
CA LEU A 149 33.85 -6.57 -18.23
C LEU A 149 35.33 -6.20 -18.47
N ILE A 150 36.19 -6.40 -17.48
CA ILE A 150 37.62 -6.11 -17.61
C ILE A 150 38.30 -7.13 -18.53
N ASN A 151 38.12 -8.43 -18.29
CA ASN A 151 38.93 -9.46 -18.97
C ASN A 151 38.38 -9.89 -20.33
N GLN A 152 37.07 -9.93 -20.51
CA GLN A 152 36.44 -10.40 -21.75
C GLN A 152 36.13 -9.23 -22.70
N PHE A 153 35.74 -8.08 -22.15
CA PHE A 153 35.38 -6.90 -22.94
C PHE A 153 36.48 -5.85 -23.00
N SER A 154 37.62 -6.08 -22.33
CA SER A 154 38.75 -5.12 -22.27
C SER A 154 38.31 -3.70 -21.88
N MET A 155 37.29 -3.58 -21.03
CA MET A 155 36.84 -2.28 -20.56
C MET A 155 37.85 -1.67 -19.59
N ASN A 156 37.97 -0.34 -19.62
CA ASN A 156 38.70 0.41 -18.59
C ASN A 156 38.06 0.14 -17.21
N ASN A 157 38.91 -0.04 -16.19
CA ASN A 157 38.54 -0.28 -14.80
C ASN A 157 37.45 0.68 -14.28
N ASP A 158 37.53 1.97 -14.61
CA ASP A 158 36.58 2.98 -14.12
C ASP A 158 35.17 2.77 -14.70
N HIS A 159 35.10 2.46 -16.00
CA HIS A 159 33.83 2.16 -16.68
C HIS A 159 33.25 0.83 -16.20
N ALA A 160 34.09 -0.20 -16.07
CA ALA A 160 33.67 -1.52 -15.58
C ALA A 160 33.12 -1.42 -14.15
N TRP A 161 33.79 -0.66 -13.28
CA TRP A 161 33.33 -0.39 -11.92
C TRP A 161 31.98 0.31 -11.88
N LEU A 162 31.80 1.39 -12.67
CA LEU A 162 30.54 2.13 -12.71
C LEU A 162 29.38 1.26 -13.22
N ILE A 163 29.58 0.51 -14.29
CA ILE A 163 28.57 -0.41 -14.85
C ILE A 163 28.22 -1.49 -13.82
N THR A 164 29.22 -2.05 -13.15
CA THR A 164 29.03 -3.04 -12.09
C THR A 164 28.21 -2.47 -10.94
N LEU A 165 28.49 -1.24 -10.51
CA LEU A 165 27.74 -0.56 -9.45
C LEU A 165 26.26 -0.42 -9.81
N ILE A 166 25.96 0.04 -11.03
CA ILE A 166 24.58 0.17 -11.53
C ILE A 166 23.87 -1.20 -11.55
N LEU A 167 24.55 -2.23 -12.05
CA LEU A 167 23.98 -3.58 -12.14
C LEU A 167 23.73 -4.18 -10.75
N THR A 168 24.68 -4.07 -9.84
CA THR A 168 24.54 -4.52 -8.45
C THR A 168 23.41 -3.77 -7.74
N ALA A 169 23.26 -2.46 -7.95
CA ALA A 169 22.15 -1.69 -7.41
C ALA A 169 20.79 -2.20 -7.93
N PHE A 170 20.70 -2.53 -9.22
CA PHE A 170 19.49 -3.09 -9.82
C PHE A 170 19.16 -4.49 -9.26
N VAL A 171 20.15 -5.38 -9.17
CA VAL A 171 19.98 -6.72 -8.58
C VAL A 171 19.52 -6.63 -7.13
N ASN A 172 20.15 -5.75 -6.35
CA ASN A 172 19.76 -5.49 -4.97
C ASN A 172 18.33 -4.95 -4.89
N PHE A 173 17.93 -4.04 -5.78
CA PHE A 173 16.56 -3.53 -5.81
C PHE A 173 15.53 -4.64 -6.03
N VAL A 174 15.78 -5.53 -6.99
CA VAL A 174 14.87 -6.65 -7.30
C VAL A 174 14.81 -7.63 -6.13
N MET A 175 15.96 -8.03 -5.58
CA MET A 175 16.04 -8.98 -4.47
C MET A 175 15.41 -8.42 -3.20
N VAL A 176 15.76 -7.18 -2.82
CA VAL A 176 15.15 -6.51 -1.66
C VAL A 176 13.65 -6.35 -1.89
N SER A 177 13.19 -5.99 -3.10
CA SER A 177 11.76 -5.88 -3.38
C SER A 177 11.02 -7.21 -3.22
N TYR A 178 11.67 -8.32 -3.57
CA TYR A 178 11.13 -9.66 -3.36
C TYR A 178 11.04 -10.00 -1.87
N PHE A 179 12.14 -9.84 -1.13
CA PHE A 179 12.19 -10.17 0.30
C PHE A 179 11.39 -9.20 1.17
N MET A 180 11.25 -7.94 0.76
CA MET A 180 10.53 -6.88 1.45
C MET A 180 9.07 -6.76 1.00
N LYS A 181 8.59 -7.61 0.09
CA LYS A 181 7.17 -7.62 -0.28
C LYS A 181 6.31 -7.85 0.97
N ASN A 182 5.42 -6.91 1.26
CA ASN A 182 4.49 -7.02 2.38
C ASN A 182 3.33 -7.94 1.95
N PRO A 183 2.99 -9.01 2.69
CA PRO A 183 1.82 -9.83 2.36
C PRO A 183 0.52 -9.01 2.27
N TYR A 184 0.43 -7.90 3.03
CA TYR A 184 -0.73 -7.00 3.01
C TYR A 184 -0.88 -6.22 1.71
N ASP A 185 0.19 -6.01 0.93
CA ASP A 185 0.09 -5.33 -0.38
C ASP A 185 -0.85 -6.07 -1.34
N HIS A 186 -1.01 -7.39 -1.16
CA HIS A 186 -1.96 -8.16 -1.96
C HIS A 186 -3.39 -7.96 -1.46
N ALA A 187 -3.60 -8.00 -0.15
CA ALA A 187 -4.90 -7.82 0.48
C ALA A 187 -5.48 -6.41 0.22
N ILE A 188 -4.64 -5.38 0.30
CA ILE A 188 -5.04 -4.00 -0.01
C ILE A 188 -5.47 -3.90 -1.48
N ARG A 189 -4.66 -4.40 -2.41
CA ARG A 189 -4.99 -4.39 -3.84
C ARG A 189 -6.25 -5.19 -4.19
N GLU A 190 -6.50 -6.30 -3.49
CA GLU A 190 -7.75 -7.05 -3.65
C GLU A 190 -8.95 -6.27 -3.12
N THR A 191 -8.80 -5.59 -1.98
CA THR A 191 -9.85 -4.76 -1.38
C THR A 191 -10.18 -3.57 -2.26
N GLU A 192 -9.18 -2.88 -2.81
CA GLU A 192 -9.36 -1.78 -3.77
C GLU A 192 -10.06 -2.26 -5.05
N LYS A 193 -9.67 -3.42 -5.58
CA LYS A 193 -10.36 -4.01 -6.74
C LYS A 193 -11.83 -4.30 -6.44
N GLN A 194 -12.13 -4.82 -5.25
CA GLN A 194 -13.51 -5.09 -4.83
C GLN A 194 -14.31 -3.79 -4.66
N GLN A 195 -13.72 -2.75 -4.07
CA GLN A 195 -14.36 -1.44 -3.93
C GLN A 195 -14.64 -0.80 -5.30
N ASN A 196 -13.67 -0.81 -6.20
CA ASN A 196 -13.86 -0.30 -7.57
C ASN A 196 -14.94 -1.09 -8.31
N GLN A 197 -15.00 -2.41 -8.16
CA GLN A 197 -16.08 -3.23 -8.73
C GLN A 197 -17.45 -2.86 -8.15
N LEU A 198 -17.57 -2.69 -6.84
CA LEU A 198 -18.82 -2.28 -6.19
C LEU A 198 -19.27 -0.90 -6.67
N GLN A 199 -18.34 0.05 -6.81
CA GLN A 199 -18.64 1.38 -7.31
C GLN A 199 -19.12 1.34 -8.77
N THR A 200 -18.51 0.50 -9.63
CA THR A 200 -19.00 0.32 -11.01
C THR A 200 -20.40 -0.29 -11.06
N LEU A 201 -20.74 -1.21 -10.15
CA LEU A 201 -22.06 -1.81 -10.08
C LEU A 201 -23.12 -0.82 -9.57
N GLN A 202 -22.76 0.04 -8.60
CA GLN A 202 -23.66 1.10 -8.12
C GLN A 202 -23.98 2.09 -9.23
N ASN A 203 -22.94 2.57 -9.94
CA ASN A 203 -23.13 3.49 -11.07
C ASN A 203 -23.96 2.85 -12.20
N ALA A 204 -23.80 1.55 -12.46
CA ALA A 204 -24.59 0.84 -13.47
C ALA A 204 -26.08 0.74 -13.10
N ASN A 205 -26.38 0.56 -11.80
CA ASN A 205 -27.78 0.51 -11.32
C ASN A 205 -28.44 1.88 -11.38
N GLU A 206 -27.74 2.96 -11.04
CA GLU A 206 -28.28 4.33 -11.14
C GLU A 206 -28.66 4.70 -12.58
N VAL A 207 -27.89 4.25 -13.57
CA VAL A 207 -28.23 4.45 -14.99
C VAL A 207 -29.50 3.69 -15.39
N GLN A 208 -29.71 2.46 -14.88
CA GLN A 208 -30.92 1.70 -15.17
C GLN A 208 -32.17 2.30 -14.52
N ASP A 209 -32.06 2.81 -13.30
CA ASP A 209 -33.18 3.47 -12.62
C ASP A 209 -33.54 4.80 -13.29
N GLY A 210 -32.53 5.56 -13.77
CA GLY A 210 -32.74 6.73 -14.61
C GLY A 210 -33.44 6.40 -15.94
N GLN A 211 -33.08 5.29 -16.60
CA GLN A 211 -33.75 4.85 -17.83
C GLN A 211 -35.20 4.41 -17.59
N LYS A 212 -35.48 3.68 -16.51
CA LYS A 212 -36.85 3.29 -16.15
C LYS A 212 -37.73 4.50 -15.83
N SER A 213 -37.21 5.50 -15.11
CA SER A 213 -37.94 6.75 -14.84
C SER A 213 -38.34 7.47 -16.12
N ASN A 214 -37.46 7.48 -17.14
CA ASN A 214 -37.77 8.10 -18.43
C ASN A 214 -38.78 7.28 -19.25
N SER A 215 -38.72 5.95 -19.21
CA SER A 215 -39.72 5.10 -19.84
C SER A 215 -41.10 5.22 -19.19
N SER A 216 -41.19 5.32 -17.86
CA SER A 216 -42.46 5.53 -17.16
C SER A 216 -43.04 6.93 -17.38
N GLN A 217 -42.21 7.95 -17.57
CA GLN A 217 -42.69 9.28 -17.97
C GLN A 217 -43.18 9.29 -19.43
N LEU A 218 -42.52 8.53 -20.31
CA LEU A 218 -42.95 8.41 -21.71
C LEU A 218 -44.29 7.63 -21.84
N GLU A 219 -44.48 6.55 -21.07
CA GLU A 219 -45.76 5.82 -21.01
C GLU A 219 -46.88 6.69 -20.44
N ASN A 220 -46.63 7.48 -19.39
CA ASN A 220 -47.64 8.40 -18.83
C ASN A 220 -48.00 9.55 -19.81
N GLN A 221 -47.05 10.03 -20.62
CA GLN A 221 -47.35 11.00 -21.68
C GLN A 221 -48.12 10.39 -22.85
N GLN A 222 -47.88 9.12 -23.20
CA GLN A 222 -48.69 8.43 -24.20
C GLN A 222 -50.11 8.12 -23.68
N GLN A 223 -50.26 7.76 -22.40
CA GLN A 223 -51.56 7.54 -21.77
C GLN A 223 -52.40 8.83 -21.70
N GLN A 224 -51.78 9.98 -21.37
CA GLN A 224 -52.47 11.28 -21.37
C GLN A 224 -52.93 11.74 -22.76
N ASN A 225 -52.24 11.34 -23.83
CA ASN A 225 -52.68 11.64 -25.20
C ASN A 225 -53.81 10.69 -25.67
N LEU A 226 -53.90 9.48 -25.13
CA LEU A 226 -54.99 8.54 -25.41
C LEU A 226 -56.29 8.87 -24.65
N ASP A 227 -56.20 9.42 -23.42
CA ASP A 227 -57.37 9.83 -22.64
C ASP A 227 -58.07 11.10 -23.19
N ILE A 228 -57.48 11.79 -24.16
CA ILE A 228 -58.14 12.88 -24.91
C ILE A 228 -58.92 12.34 -26.12
N GLU A 229 -58.64 11.12 -26.59
CA GLU A 229 -59.32 10.52 -27.75
C GLU A 229 -60.36 9.43 -27.43
N THR A 230 -60.37 8.85 -26.22
CA THR A 230 -61.34 7.79 -25.87
C THR A 230 -62.12 8.08 -24.58
N GLY A 231 -62.84 9.19 -24.58
CA GLY A 231 -64.07 9.30 -23.81
C GLY A 231 -65.21 8.62 -24.57
N ILE A 232 -65.22 7.27 -24.62
CA ILE A 232 -66.35 6.35 -24.86
C ILE A 232 -65.74 4.94 -25.05
N VAL A 233 -66.31 3.96 -24.34
CA VAL A 233 -66.03 2.51 -24.33
C VAL A 233 -64.77 2.04 -23.57
N VAL A 234 -64.93 1.40 -22.41
CA VAL A 234 -65.00 -0.07 -22.26
C VAL A 234 -64.94 -0.38 -20.76
N GLU A 235 -66.12 -0.67 -20.23
CA GLU A 235 -66.34 -1.55 -19.09
C GLU A 235 -66.04 -2.99 -19.58
N ASN A 236 -65.33 -3.79 -18.78
CA ASN A 236 -64.97 -5.23 -18.95
C ASN A 236 -63.51 -5.54 -19.32
N LEU A 237 -62.58 -5.47 -18.35
CA LEU A 237 -61.38 -6.31 -18.35
C LEU A 237 -60.80 -6.44 -16.93
N SER A 238 -61.58 -7.05 -16.03
CA SER A 238 -61.25 -7.18 -14.59
C SER A 238 -61.01 -8.64 -14.13
N LYS A 239 -60.80 -9.62 -15.01
CA LYS A 239 -60.76 -11.04 -14.56
C LYS A 239 -59.59 -11.92 -15.01
N GLU A 240 -58.59 -11.42 -15.74
CA GLU A 240 -57.45 -12.28 -16.16
C GLU A 240 -56.10 -12.05 -15.47
N GLN A 241 -55.91 -11.02 -14.64
CA GLN A 241 -54.60 -10.76 -14.02
C GLN A 241 -54.30 -11.55 -12.73
N GLN A 242 -55.13 -12.50 -12.32
CA GLN A 242 -54.95 -13.25 -11.06
C GLN A 242 -54.18 -14.58 -11.18
N LYS A 243 -53.69 -14.99 -12.35
CA LYS A 243 -53.02 -16.31 -12.52
C LYS A 243 -51.50 -16.31 -12.75
N GLN A 244 -50.81 -15.17 -12.78
CA GLN A 244 -49.36 -15.12 -13.04
C GLN A 244 -48.46 -14.79 -11.83
N LYS A 245 -48.98 -14.81 -10.59
CA LYS A 245 -48.20 -14.55 -9.35
C LYS A 245 -47.81 -15.81 -8.54
N GLN A 246 -47.52 -16.93 -9.19
CA GLN A 246 -47.03 -18.13 -8.48
C GLN A 246 -45.90 -18.85 -9.20
N PHE A 247 -44.79 -18.17 -9.51
CA PHE A 247 -43.49 -18.85 -9.65
C PHE A 247 -42.36 -17.85 -9.36
N GLN A 248 -42.17 -17.51 -8.08
CA GLN A 248 -40.89 -16.99 -7.61
C GLN A 248 -40.23 -18.05 -6.72
N PHE A 249 -39.13 -18.60 -7.22
CA PHE A 249 -38.25 -19.49 -6.48
C PHE A 249 -37.71 -18.76 -5.25
N LYS A 250 -38.08 -19.25 -4.07
CA LYS A 250 -37.62 -18.77 -2.77
C LYS A 250 -36.39 -19.57 -2.35
N TYR A 251 -35.21 -19.15 -2.81
CA TYR A 251 -33.95 -19.44 -2.11
C TYR A 251 -33.30 -18.09 -1.74
N PRO A 252 -33.31 -17.70 -0.46
CA PRO A 252 -32.58 -16.51 -0.05
C PRO A 252 -31.10 -16.86 -0.10
N PHE A 253 -30.40 -16.41 -1.14
CA PHE A 253 -28.95 -16.32 -1.06
C PHE A 253 -28.62 -15.28 0.01
N PRO A 254 -27.87 -15.63 1.06
CA PRO A 254 -27.50 -14.67 2.08
C PRO A 254 -26.68 -13.55 1.43
N SER A 255 -27.04 -12.31 1.78
CA SER A 255 -26.35 -11.12 1.30
C SER A 255 -24.86 -11.22 1.63
N GLN A 256 -24.00 -10.55 0.85
CA GLN A 256 -22.55 -10.48 1.10
C GLN A 256 -22.24 -10.15 2.57
N VAL A 257 -23.06 -9.26 3.17
CA VAL A 257 -22.99 -8.86 4.57
C VAL A 257 -23.27 -10.03 5.53
N GLN A 258 -24.30 -10.84 5.25
CA GLN A 258 -24.61 -12.03 6.05
C GLN A 258 -23.51 -13.09 5.97
N ARG A 259 -22.84 -13.25 4.81
CA ARG A 259 -21.68 -14.16 4.68
C ARG A 259 -20.48 -13.67 5.50
N GLN A 260 -20.23 -12.37 5.54
CA GLN A 260 -19.16 -11.82 6.37
C GLN A 260 -19.46 -11.96 7.88
N GLN A 261 -20.71 -11.77 8.29
CA GLN A 261 -21.14 -12.00 9.68
C GLN A 261 -20.99 -13.48 10.08
N GLN A 262 -21.37 -14.41 9.20
CA GLN A 262 -21.19 -15.85 9.45
C GLN A 262 -19.70 -16.24 9.56
N LYS A 263 -18.82 -15.66 8.74
CA LYS A 263 -17.36 -15.87 8.87
C LYS A 263 -16.83 -15.35 10.21
N ARG A 264 -17.24 -14.15 10.65
CA ARG A 264 -16.82 -13.60 11.95
C ARG A 264 -17.26 -14.48 13.12
N LEU A 265 -18.51 -14.98 13.09
CA LEU A 265 -19.03 -15.90 14.10
C LEU A 265 -18.29 -17.25 14.12
N TYR A 266 -17.91 -17.75 12.95
CA TYR A 266 -17.12 -18.99 12.84
C TYR A 266 -15.73 -18.85 13.47
N TYR A 267 -14.99 -17.77 13.16
CA TYR A 267 -13.66 -17.54 13.76
C TYR A 267 -13.73 -17.25 15.26
N ALA A 268 -14.77 -16.54 15.73
CA ALA A 268 -14.99 -16.31 17.15
C ALA A 268 -15.24 -17.63 17.92
N LYS A 269 -15.89 -18.61 17.29
CA LYS A 269 -16.13 -19.93 17.89
C LYS A 269 -14.83 -20.74 18.01
N ILE A 270 -13.99 -20.73 16.96
CA ILE A 270 -12.68 -21.41 16.97
C ILE A 270 -11.76 -20.81 18.04
N TRP A 271 -11.76 -19.48 18.18
CA TRP A 271 -10.95 -18.80 19.19
C TRP A 271 -11.36 -19.17 20.62
N ARG A 272 -12.67 -19.24 20.89
CA ARG A 272 -13.16 -19.68 22.23
C ARG A 272 -12.76 -21.11 22.55
N THR A 273 -12.83 -22.03 21.59
CA THR A 273 -12.44 -23.43 21.82
C THR A 273 -10.93 -23.57 22.04
N ALA A 274 -10.11 -22.78 21.34
CA ALA A 274 -8.66 -22.79 21.53
C ALA A 274 -8.24 -22.20 22.90
N SER A 275 -8.94 -21.19 23.42
CA SER A 275 -8.65 -20.62 24.74
C SER A 275 -9.04 -21.54 25.91
N THR A 276 -10.01 -22.44 25.73
CA THR A 276 -10.42 -23.38 26.79
C THR A 276 -9.50 -24.60 26.93
N GLU A 277 -8.69 -24.91 25.91
CA GLU A 277 -7.73 -26.02 25.96
C GLU A 277 -6.36 -25.62 26.54
N SER A 278 -6.06 -24.33 26.71
CA SER A 278 -4.79 -23.88 27.32
C SER A 278 -4.82 -23.78 28.85
N ASP A 279 -5.98 -23.98 29.47
CA ASP A 279 -6.19 -23.86 30.92
C ASP A 279 -6.34 -25.24 31.62
N GLN A 280 -6.06 -26.34 30.91
CA GLN A 280 -5.93 -27.70 31.46
C GLN A 280 -4.48 -28.18 31.41
#